data_AF-F3KF62-F1
#
_entry.id   AF-F3KF62-F1
#
_cell.length_a   1.000
_cell.length_b   1.000
_cell.length_c   1.000
_cell.angle_alpha   90.00
_cell.angle_beta   90.00
_cell.angle_gamma   90.00
#
_symmetry.space_group_name_H-M   'P 1'
#
loop_
_entity.id
_entity.type
_entity.pdbx_description
1 polymer ?
#
loop_
_entity_poly.entity_id
_entity_poly.type
_entity_poly.pdbx_seq_one_letter_code
_entity_poly.pdbx_strand_id
1 'polypeptide(L)'
;MKEADKEFWQGVLSVTHKQFIEQVKKGRGDRLTSNDKVFSGLIWTGEQALEIGLIDGLGSTGFVAREVIGEENIVDFSLKRTPFEEFADRLGIAAASTLANKFGVGANTPQFK
;
A
#
# COMPACT_ATOMS: atom_id res chain seq x y z
N MET A 1 7.49 -15.45 -23.60
CA MET A 1 6.65 -14.42 -24.26
C MET A 1 7.21 -14.18 -25.65
N LYS A 2 6.37 -14.17 -26.69
CA LYS A 2 6.84 -13.94 -28.07
C LYS A 2 7.25 -12.47 -28.24
N GLU A 3 8.13 -12.17 -29.19
CA GLU A 3 8.56 -10.78 -29.43
C GLU A 3 7.38 -9.86 -29.81
N ALA A 4 6.43 -10.36 -30.61
CA ALA A 4 5.21 -9.62 -30.93
C ALA A 4 4.37 -9.26 -29.68
N ASP A 5 4.32 -10.16 -28.68
CA ASP A 5 3.61 -9.88 -27.42
C ASP A 5 4.32 -8.77 -26.63
N LYS A 6 5.67 -8.78 -26.61
CA LYS A 6 6.46 -7.73 -25.95
C LYS A 6 6.23 -6.36 -26.57
N GLU A 7 6.29 -6.27 -27.89
CA GLU A 7 6.07 -5.01 -28.61
C GLU A 7 4.67 -4.46 -28.35
N PHE A 8 3.65 -5.32 -28.39
CA PHE A 8 2.29 -4.95 -28.05
C PHE A 8 2.18 -4.37 -26.63
N TRP A 9 2.71 -5.08 -25.63
CA TRP A 9 2.67 -4.61 -24.23
C TRP A 9 3.51 -3.36 -24.00
N GLN A 10 4.66 -3.22 -24.67
CA GLN A 10 5.47 -2.01 -24.61
C GLN A 10 4.69 -0.79 -25.13
N GLY A 11 3.89 -0.96 -26.19
CA GLY A 11 2.98 0.08 -26.69
C GLY A 11 1.95 0.50 -25.63
N VAL A 12 1.28 -0.47 -25.01
CA VAL A 12 0.29 -0.23 -23.94
C VAL A 12 0.92 0.52 -22.75
N LEU A 13 2.10 0.08 -22.29
CA LEU A 13 2.83 0.73 -21.20
C LEU A 13 3.23 2.16 -21.53
N SER A 14 3.72 2.40 -22.76
CA SER A 14 4.16 3.74 -23.19
C SER A 14 3.00 4.73 -23.25
N VAL A 15 1.84 4.30 -23.77
CA VAL A 15 0.63 5.12 -23.80
C VAL A 15 0.14 5.43 -22.39
N THR A 16 0.12 4.42 -21.51
CA THR A 16 -0.34 4.56 -20.12
C THR A 16 0.56 5.50 -19.33
N HIS A 17 1.88 5.38 -19.48
CA HIS A 17 2.85 6.27 -18.83
C HIS A 17 2.71 7.73 -19.29
N LYS A 18 2.51 7.95 -20.59
CA LYS A 18 2.24 9.30 -21.12
C LYS A 18 0.97 9.91 -20.53
N GLN A 19 -0.11 9.15 -20.47
CA GLN A 19 -1.38 9.60 -19.86
C GLN A 19 -1.20 9.94 -18.38
N PHE A 20 -0.47 9.11 -17.63
CA PHE A 20 -0.13 9.41 -16.23
C PHE A 20 0.61 10.74 -16.09
N ILE A 21 1.67 10.96 -16.89
CA ILE A 21 2.44 12.21 -16.88
C ILE A 21 1.54 13.41 -17.16
N GLU A 22 0.68 13.33 -18.18
CA GLU A 22 -0.22 14.42 -18.56
C GLU A 22 -1.19 14.77 -17.43
N GLN A 23 -1.78 13.76 -16.78
CA GLN A 23 -2.71 14.00 -15.65
C GLN A 23 -1.99 14.61 -14.44
N VAL A 24 -0.79 14.13 -14.10
CA VAL A 24 -0.01 14.70 -12.99
C VAL A 24 0.38 16.15 -13.27
N LYS A 25 0.90 16.45 -14.48
CA LYS A 25 1.22 17.82 -14.87
C LYS A 25 -0.01 18.73 -14.82
N LYS A 26 -1.15 18.27 -15.32
CA LYS A 26 -2.41 19.01 -15.27
C LYS A 26 -2.90 19.26 -13.84
N GLY A 27 -2.82 18.25 -12.97
CA GLY A 27 -3.29 18.37 -11.59
C GLY A 27 -2.39 19.22 -10.69
N ARG A 28 -1.07 19.17 -10.91
CA ARG A 28 -0.11 19.94 -10.11
C ARG A 28 0.13 21.36 -10.67
N GLY A 29 0.01 21.54 -11.99
CA GLY A 29 0.23 22.83 -12.65
C GLY A 29 1.61 23.39 -12.34
N ASP A 30 1.69 24.70 -12.09
CA ASP A 30 2.93 25.43 -11.85
C ASP A 30 3.66 25.03 -10.57
N ARG A 31 3.00 24.28 -9.67
CA ARG A 31 3.65 23.74 -8.46
C ARG A 31 4.68 22.67 -8.79
N LEU A 32 4.48 21.93 -9.88
CA LEU A 32 5.37 20.81 -10.24
C LEU A 32 6.64 21.35 -10.88
N THR A 33 7.78 21.00 -10.28
CA THR A 33 9.08 21.34 -10.86
C THR A 33 9.30 20.57 -12.17
N SER A 34 9.89 21.25 -13.16
CA SER A 34 10.23 20.64 -14.45
C SER A 34 11.54 19.87 -14.34
N ASN A 35 11.46 18.62 -13.88
CA ASN A 35 12.60 17.70 -13.80
C ASN A 35 12.22 16.33 -14.40
N ASP A 36 13.02 15.86 -15.36
CA ASP A 36 12.77 14.60 -16.08
C ASP A 36 12.80 13.37 -15.15
N LYS A 37 13.46 13.48 -13.99
CA LYS A 37 13.52 12.40 -13.00
C LYS A 37 12.19 12.15 -12.30
N VAL A 38 11.27 13.12 -12.26
CA VAL A 38 9.97 13.00 -11.57
C VAL A 38 9.18 11.80 -12.08
N PHE A 39 9.28 11.48 -13.36
CA PHE A 39 8.54 10.41 -14.02
C PHE A 39 9.37 9.18 -14.38
N SER A 40 10.56 9.05 -13.78
CA SER A 40 11.51 7.95 -14.03
C SER A 40 11.14 6.62 -13.37
N GLY A 41 10.17 6.62 -12.46
CA GLY A 41 9.84 5.47 -11.61
C GLY A 41 10.65 5.41 -10.31
N LEU A 42 11.52 6.39 -10.05
CA LEU A 42 12.16 6.55 -8.74
C LEU A 42 11.13 6.88 -7.65
N ILE A 43 11.42 6.42 -6.44
CA ILE A 43 10.62 6.67 -5.24
C ILE A 43 11.17 7.91 -4.53
N TRP A 44 10.27 8.73 -4.01
CA TRP A 44 10.59 9.97 -3.30
C TRP A 44 10.12 9.86 -1.84
N THR A 45 10.91 10.40 -0.91
CA THR A 45 10.42 10.66 0.45
C THR A 45 9.39 11.79 0.44
N GLY A 46 8.63 11.95 1.52
CA GLY A 46 7.67 13.05 1.63
C GLY A 46 8.32 14.43 1.49
N GLU A 47 9.50 14.63 2.08
CA GLU A 47 10.26 15.88 1.97
C GLU A 47 10.72 16.17 0.54
N GLN A 48 11.27 15.15 -0.15
CA GLN A 48 11.67 15.28 -1.55
C GLN A 48 10.46 15.57 -2.45
N ALA A 49 9.35 14.87 -2.24
CA ALA A 49 8.11 15.06 -2.99
C ALA A 49 7.54 16.47 -2.81
N LEU A 50 7.66 17.04 -1.61
CA LEU A 50 7.27 18.42 -1.33
C LEU A 50 8.15 19.41 -2.09
N GLU A 51 9.47 19.22 -2.06
CA GLU A 51 10.44 20.08 -2.76
C GLU A 51 10.18 20.14 -4.28
N ILE A 52 9.91 18.99 -4.90
CA ILE A 52 9.62 18.92 -6.35
C ILE A 52 8.16 19.25 -6.70
N GLY A 53 7.32 19.50 -5.70
CA GLY A 53 5.93 19.91 -5.87
C GLY A 53 4.95 18.79 -6.25
N LEU A 54 5.28 17.54 -5.95
CA LEU A 54 4.36 16.39 -6.11
C LEU A 54 3.22 16.41 -5.08
N ILE A 55 3.48 16.95 -3.89
CA ILE A 55 2.50 17.09 -2.79
C ILE A 55 2.46 18.55 -2.30
N ASP A 56 1.46 18.87 -1.49
CA ASP A 56 1.25 20.23 -0.96
C ASP A 56 1.76 20.44 0.46
N GLY A 57 2.04 19.36 1.19
CA GLY A 57 2.54 19.43 2.56
C GLY A 57 2.70 18.06 3.20
N LEU A 58 3.23 18.07 4.43
CA LEU A 58 3.36 16.88 5.27
C LEU A 58 2.32 16.95 6.40
N GLY A 59 1.63 15.84 6.65
CA GLY A 59 0.62 15.77 7.69
C GLY A 59 0.13 14.36 7.93
N SER A 60 -0.48 14.14 9.09
CA SER A 60 -1.20 12.90 9.41
C SER A 60 -2.63 12.96 8.87
N THR A 61 -3.30 11.81 8.78
CA THR A 61 -4.72 11.72 8.43
C THR A 61 -5.59 12.57 9.36
N GLY A 62 -5.29 12.58 10.65
CA GLY A 62 -5.98 13.42 11.64
C GLY A 62 -5.77 14.92 11.44
N PHE A 63 -4.58 15.34 11.00
CA PHE A 63 -4.33 16.75 10.65
C PHE A 63 -5.18 17.17 9.44
N VAL A 64 -5.19 16.37 8.38
CA VAL A 64 -5.98 16.66 7.18
C VAL A 64 -7.48 16.71 7.50
N ALA A 65 -7.98 15.76 8.31
CA ALA A 65 -9.38 15.71 8.72
C ALA A 65 -9.80 17.00 9.43
N ARG A 66 -9.04 17.45 10.44
CA ARG A 66 -9.35 18.66 11.22
C ARG A 66 -9.10 19.95 10.49
N GLU A 67 -7.91 20.12 9.93
CA GLU A 67 -7.43 21.43 9.47
C GLU A 67 -7.74 21.70 8.00
N VAL A 68 -7.90 20.66 7.18
CA VAL A 68 -8.12 20.79 5.73
C VAL A 68 -9.58 20.53 5.37
N ILE A 69 -10.17 19.45 5.91
CA ILE A 69 -11.55 19.05 5.61
C ILE A 69 -12.54 19.68 6.60
N GLY A 70 -12.12 19.93 7.85
CA GLY A 70 -12.98 20.46 8.91
C GLY A 70 -13.89 19.41 9.55
N GLU A 71 -13.56 18.12 9.44
CA GLU A 71 -14.34 17.01 10.00
C GLU A 71 -13.43 16.13 10.86
N GLU A 72 -13.77 15.99 12.14
CA GLU A 72 -12.99 15.21 13.10
C GLU A 72 -13.27 13.71 13.05
N ASN A 73 -14.47 13.33 12.59
CA ASN A 73 -14.91 11.95 12.62
C ASN A 73 -14.33 11.15 11.43
N ILE A 74 -13.24 10.43 11.66
CA ILE A 74 -12.65 9.50 10.70
C ILE A 74 -13.26 8.11 10.89
N VAL A 75 -13.82 7.55 9.82
CA VAL A 75 -14.30 6.16 9.80
C VAL A 75 -13.22 5.26 9.18
N ASP A 76 -12.75 4.29 9.96
CA ASP A 76 -11.76 3.30 9.52
C ASP A 76 -12.45 2.03 9.01
N PHE A 77 -12.40 1.80 7.69
CA PHE A 77 -12.98 0.63 7.01
C PHE A 77 -12.02 -0.57 6.94
N SER A 78 -10.86 -0.50 7.59
CA SER A 78 -9.94 -1.64 7.65
C SER A 78 -10.66 -2.85 8.24
N LEU A 79 -10.53 -4.01 7.59
CA LEU A 79 -11.10 -5.26 8.09
C LEU A 79 -10.44 -5.59 9.43
N LYS A 80 -11.17 -5.38 10.52
CA LYS A 80 -10.77 -5.76 11.87
C LYS A 80 -11.50 -7.04 12.23
N ARG A 81 -10.77 -7.98 12.82
CA ARG A 81 -11.39 -9.16 13.43
C ARG A 81 -12.32 -8.69 14.53
N THR A 82 -13.50 -9.27 14.59
CA THR A 82 -14.45 -8.95 15.68
C THR A 82 -13.91 -9.52 17.00
N PRO A 83 -14.30 -8.95 18.16
CA PRO A 83 -13.90 -9.49 19.46
C PRO A 83 -14.26 -10.97 19.64
N PHE A 84 -15.36 -11.42 19.01
CA PHE A 84 -15.77 -12.82 19.04
C PHE A 84 -14.87 -13.73 18.20
N GLU A 85 -14.46 -13.30 17.01
CA GLU A 85 -13.51 -14.03 16.18
C GLU A 85 -12.14 -14.15 16.86
N GLU A 86 -11.65 -13.08 17.49
CA GLU A 86 -10.41 -13.13 18.26
C GLU A 86 -10.51 -14.09 19.44
N PHE A 87 -11.66 -14.11 20.13
CA PHE A 87 -11.91 -15.06 21.20
C PHE A 87 -11.93 -16.51 20.68
N ALA A 88 -12.68 -16.77 19.60
CA ALA A 88 -12.81 -18.10 19.01
C ALA A 88 -11.45 -18.63 18.52
N ASP A 89 -10.63 -17.79 17.89
CA ASP A 89 -9.27 -18.14 17.47
C ASP A 89 -8.40 -18.53 18.67
N ARG A 90 -8.40 -17.73 19.74
CA ARG A 90 -7.62 -18.03 20.96
C ARG A 90 -8.08 -19.32 21.62
N LEU A 91 -9.40 -19.55 21.68
CA LEU A 91 -9.98 -20.79 22.21
C LEU A 91 -9.58 -21.99 21.35
N GLY A 92 -9.68 -21.88 20.02
CA GLY A 92 -9.29 -22.92 19.07
C GLY A 92 -7.81 -23.29 19.18
N ILE A 93 -6.94 -22.29 19.29
CA ILE A 93 -5.50 -22.48 19.51
C ILE A 93 -5.25 -23.20 20.85
N ALA A 94 -5.92 -22.80 21.93
CA ALA A 94 -5.77 -23.43 23.25
C ALA A 94 -6.29 -24.87 23.27
N ALA A 95 -7.40 -25.16 22.59
CA ALA A 95 -7.91 -26.51 22.44
C ALA A 95 -6.93 -27.38 21.62
N ALA A 96 -6.44 -26.87 20.49
CA ALA A 96 -5.46 -27.55 19.65
C ALA A 96 -4.16 -27.84 20.41
N SER A 97 -3.63 -26.89 21.19
CA SER A 97 -2.41 -27.10 21.99
C SER A 97 -2.62 -28.16 23.08
N THR A 98 -3.78 -28.15 23.75
CA THR A 98 -4.11 -29.12 24.78
C THR A 98 -4.27 -30.53 24.20
N LEU A 99 -4.91 -30.63 23.03
CA LEU A 99 -5.03 -31.89 22.29
C LEU A 99 -3.66 -32.39 21.82
N ALA A 100 -2.82 -31.52 21.23
CA ALA A 100 -1.47 -31.87 20.82
C ALA A 100 -0.62 -32.38 22.00
N ASN A 101 -0.71 -31.74 23.16
CA ASN A 101 -0.01 -32.15 24.38
C ASN A 101 -0.52 -33.47 24.96
N LYS A 102 -1.85 -33.68 25.01
CA LYS A 102 -2.44 -34.92 25.56
C LYS A 102 -2.27 -36.12 24.64
N PHE A 103 -2.29 -35.92 23.33
CA PHE A 103 -2.12 -36.98 22.34
C PHE A 103 -0.69 -37.10 21.83
N GLY A 104 0.28 -36.43 22.47
CA GLY A 104 1.70 -36.59 22.14
C GLY A 104 2.05 -36.23 20.71
N VAL A 105 1.36 -35.25 20.11
CA VAL A 105 1.75 -34.67 18.82
C VAL A 105 2.88 -33.67 19.06
N GLY A 106 4.00 -34.20 19.53
CA GLY A 106 5.29 -33.54 19.52
C GLY A 106 6.05 -33.95 18.26
N ALA A 107 6.44 -32.94 17.48
CA ALA A 107 7.54 -32.97 16.52
C ALA A 107 7.52 -34.07 15.43
N ASN A 108 6.86 -33.78 14.32
CA ASN A 108 7.47 -34.01 13.01
C ASN A 108 7.29 -32.76 12.16
N THR A 109 8.02 -31.71 12.54
CA THR A 109 8.37 -30.63 11.63
C THR A 109 9.32 -31.25 10.60
N PRO A 110 8.97 -31.36 9.30
CA PRO A 110 9.96 -31.74 8.31
C PRO A 110 11.02 -30.63 8.27
N GLN A 111 12.24 -30.95 8.71
CA GLN A 111 13.41 -30.15 8.38
C GLN A 111 13.64 -30.28 6.87
N PHE A 112 13.24 -29.28 6.10
CA PHE A 112 13.77 -29.11 4.76
C PHE A 112 15.25 -28.74 4.89
N LYS A 113 16.13 -29.63 4.42
CA LYS A 113 17.52 -29.30 4.14
C LYS A 113 17.62 -28.33 2.98
#